data_AF-A0A5C5VIW4-F1
#
_entry.id   AF-A0A5C5VIW4-F1
#
_cell.length_a   1.000
_cell.length_b   1.000
_cell.length_c   1.000
_cell.angle_alpha   90.00
_cell.angle_beta   90.00
_cell.angle_gamma   90.00
#
_symmetry.space_group_name_H-M   'P 1'
#
loop_
_entity.id
_entity.type
_entity.pdbx_description
1 polymer ?
#
loop_
_entity_poly.entity_id
_entity_poly.type
_entity_poly.pdbx_seq_one_letter_code
_entity_poly.pdbx_strand_id
1 'polypeptide(L)'
;MPLVVKYKYRDLTQSELDELGPDALTMRPARRLKPLDEAELATLTKSRLLQYRKRALALENCLAESDYLDQEIEDWDPAYIYFKDDPRWRQLYDQILARLA
;
A
#
# COMPACT_ATOMS: atom_id res chain seq x y z
N MET A 1 -22.01 -13.43 22.84
CA MET A 1 -21.82 -13.67 21.39
C MET A 1 -20.53 -12.97 20.98
N PRO A 2 -19.43 -13.66 20.64
CA PRO A 2 -18.22 -12.96 20.20
C PRO A 2 -18.22 -12.77 18.68
N LEU A 3 -17.90 -11.54 18.28
CA LEU A 3 -17.72 -11.10 16.90
C LEU A 3 -16.45 -11.73 16.32
N VAL A 4 -16.61 -12.60 15.32
CA VAL A 4 -15.50 -13.19 14.57
C VAL A 4 -14.98 -12.15 13.59
N VAL A 5 -13.98 -11.37 14.00
CA VAL A 5 -13.26 -10.49 13.10
C VAL A 5 -12.24 -11.34 12.33
N LYS A 6 -12.63 -11.85 11.16
CA LYS A 6 -11.74 -12.59 10.25
C LYS A 6 -10.80 -11.60 9.56
N TYR A 7 -9.68 -11.25 10.20
CA TYR A 7 -8.50 -10.83 9.46
C TYR A 7 -7.58 -12.02 9.26
N LYS A 8 -6.97 -12.06 8.07
CA LYS A 8 -6.17 -13.13 7.51
C LYS A 8 -4.78 -13.21 8.18
N TYR A 9 -4.70 -13.06 9.50
CA TYR A 9 -3.49 -13.31 10.26
C TYR A 9 -3.54 -14.74 10.78
N ARG A 10 -2.53 -15.49 10.37
CA ARG A 10 -2.24 -16.86 10.76
C ARG A 10 -2.17 -16.89 12.29
N ASP A 11 -3.17 -17.52 12.92
CA ASP A 11 -3.23 -17.99 14.32
C ASP A 11 -2.43 -17.18 15.37
N LEU A 12 -2.77 -15.90 15.58
CA LEU A 12 -2.30 -15.16 16.76
C LEU A 12 -3.11 -15.58 17.99
N THR A 13 -2.41 -15.89 19.09
CA THR A 13 -3.03 -16.31 20.36
C THR A 13 -3.61 -15.12 21.12
N GLN A 14 -4.60 -15.36 21.98
CA GLN A 14 -5.26 -14.33 22.79
C GLN A 14 -4.25 -13.50 23.62
N SER A 15 -3.13 -14.11 24.04
CA SER A 15 -2.05 -13.45 24.77
C SER A 15 -1.26 -12.43 23.92
N GLU A 16 -1.06 -12.70 22.63
CA GLU A 16 -0.40 -11.76 21.71
C GLU A 16 -1.31 -10.56 21.39
N LEU A 17 -2.63 -10.77 21.41
CA LEU A 17 -3.62 -9.70 21.26
C LEU A 17 -3.72 -8.80 22.50
N ASP A 18 -3.39 -9.29 23.70
CA ASP A 18 -3.39 -8.48 24.94
C ASP A 18 -2.09 -7.66 25.11
N GLU A 19 -0.96 -8.13 24.55
CA GLU A 19 0.29 -7.35 24.49
C GLU A 19 0.26 -6.25 23.41
N LEU A 20 -0.48 -6.50 22.34
CA LEU A 20 -0.82 -5.51 21.32
C LEU A 20 -1.89 -4.57 21.90
N GLY A 21 -1.44 -3.49 22.55
CA GLY A 21 -2.32 -2.44 23.08
C GLY A 21 -3.36 -1.94 22.06
N PRO A 22 -4.40 -1.19 22.49
CA PRO A 22 -5.54 -0.81 21.66
C PRO A 22 -5.20 -0.09 20.34
N ASP A 23 -3.97 0.43 20.21
CA ASP A 23 -3.45 1.02 18.98
C ASP A 23 -3.16 0.01 17.86
N ALA A 24 -2.73 -1.22 18.18
CA ALA A 24 -2.44 -2.26 17.19
C ALA A 24 -3.68 -2.67 16.36
N LEU A 25 -4.87 -2.53 16.94
CA LEU A 25 -6.15 -2.82 16.29
C LEU A 25 -6.60 -1.73 15.31
N THR A 26 -5.87 -0.61 15.21
CA THR A 26 -6.20 0.50 14.31
C THR A 26 -5.30 0.60 13.08
N MET A 27 -4.33 -0.32 12.93
CA MET A 27 -3.45 -0.35 11.76
C MET A 27 -4.27 -0.55 10.48
N ARG A 28 -4.34 0.51 9.68
CA ARG A 28 -4.96 0.46 8.35
C ARG A 28 -4.09 -0.42 7.46
N PRO A 29 -4.68 -1.20 6.54
CA PRO A 29 -3.89 -1.99 5.63
C PRO A 29 -3.02 -1.08 4.75
N ALA A 30 -1.75 -1.42 4.64
CA ALA A 30 -0.79 -0.75 3.77
C ALA A 30 -1.34 -0.64 2.35
N ARG A 31 -1.40 0.61 1.87
CA ARG A 31 -1.78 0.87 0.49
C ARG A 31 -0.59 0.50 -0.38
N ARG A 32 -0.87 -0.24 -1.44
CA ARG A 32 0.13 -0.70 -2.40
C ARG A 32 -0.28 -0.40 -3.82
N LEU A 33 0.71 -0.14 -4.65
CA LEU A 33 0.57 0.16 -6.06
C LEU A 33 1.43 -0.81 -6.85
N LYS A 34 0.86 -1.42 -7.88
CA LYS A 34 1.66 -2.27 -8.78
C LYS A 34 2.44 -1.34 -9.72
N PRO A 35 3.76 -1.49 -9.88
CA PRO A 35 4.48 -0.84 -10.96
C PRO A 35 3.92 -1.35 -12.29
N LEU A 36 3.64 -0.43 -13.21
CA LEU A 36 3.23 -0.74 -14.56
C LEU A 36 4.25 -0.19 -15.53
N ASP A 37 4.59 -0.99 -16.53
CA ASP A 37 5.45 -0.54 -17.61
C ASP A 37 4.68 0.33 -18.60
N GLU A 38 5.41 1.05 -19.45
CA GLU A 38 4.82 1.97 -20.42
C GLU A 38 3.83 1.26 -21.37
N ALA A 39 4.12 0.02 -21.76
CA ALA A 39 3.22 -0.79 -22.57
C ALA A 39 1.90 -1.10 -21.85
N GLU A 40 1.96 -1.44 -20.55
CA GLU A 40 0.76 -1.68 -19.74
C GLU A 40 -0.05 -0.39 -19.61
N LEU A 41 0.61 0.73 -19.28
CA LEU A 41 -0.05 2.05 -19.19
C LEU A 41 -0.71 2.46 -20.52
N ALA A 42 -0.10 2.14 -21.66
CA ALA A 42 -0.65 2.44 -22.97
C ALA A 42 -1.96 1.71 -23.28
N THR A 43 -2.17 0.54 -22.68
CA THR A 43 -3.41 -0.22 -22.86
C THR A 43 -4.55 0.26 -21.95
N LEU A 44 -4.26 1.10 -20.95
CA LEU A 44 -5.25 1.55 -19.98
C LEU A 44 -6.15 2.65 -20.55
N THR A 45 -7.43 2.59 -20.20
CA THR A 45 -8.36 3.68 -20.46
C THR A 45 -8.08 4.89 -19.57
N LYS A 46 -8.48 6.08 -20.01
CA LYS A 46 -8.34 7.33 -19.24
C LYS A 46 -8.91 7.22 -17.81
N SER A 47 -10.05 6.55 -17.65
CA SER A 47 -10.66 6.31 -16.33
C SER A 47 -9.77 5.44 -15.43
N ARG A 48 -9.10 4.42 -15.99
CA ARG A 48 -8.15 3.58 -15.25
C ARG A 48 -6.88 4.35 -14.88
N LEU A 49 -6.36 5.18 -15.78
CA LEU A 49 -5.22 6.07 -15.49
C LEU A 49 -5.54 7.06 -14.36
N LEU A 50 -6.75 7.65 -14.33
CA LEU A 50 -7.19 8.51 -13.23
C LEU A 50 -7.33 7.74 -11.91
N GLN A 51 -7.84 6.50 -11.94
CA GLN A 51 -7.85 5.64 -10.75
C GLN A 51 -6.43 5.33 -10.27
N TYR A 52 -5.50 5.05 -11.19
CA TYR A 52 -4.10 4.79 -10.88
C TYR A 52 -3.44 6.00 -10.23
N ARG A 53 -3.62 7.19 -10.81
CA ARG A 53 -3.17 8.46 -10.23
C ARG A 53 -3.71 8.67 -8.82
N LYS A 54 -5.01 8.41 -8.61
CA LYS A 54 -5.63 8.53 -7.28
C LYS A 54 -5.02 7.57 -6.27
N ARG A 55 -4.73 6.32 -6.67
CA ARG A 55 -4.06 5.33 -5.81
C ARG A 55 -2.62 5.72 -5.52
N ALA A 56 -1.88 6.22 -6.50
CA ALA A 56 -0.51 6.69 -6.33
C ALA A 56 -0.42 7.89 -5.36
N LEU A 57 -1.38 8.82 -5.41
CA LEU A 57 -1.47 9.93 -4.46
C LEU A 57 -1.87 9.49 -3.04
N ALA A 58 -2.60 8.38 -2.95
CA ALA A 58 -3.11 7.81 -1.71
C ALA A 58 -2.06 6.99 -0.94
N LEU A 59 -0.88 6.74 -1.52
CA LEU A 59 0.25 6.13 -0.82
C LEU A 59 0.80 7.07 0.26
N GLU A 60 1.45 6.49 1.27
CA GLU A 60 2.17 7.23 2.29
C GLU A 60 3.43 7.88 1.69
N ASN A 61 3.88 8.99 2.25
CA ASN A 61 5.01 9.73 1.67
C ASN A 61 6.33 8.96 1.86
N CYS A 62 6.60 8.54 3.09
CA CYS A 62 7.78 7.77 3.47
C CYS A 62 7.47 6.90 4.68
N LEU A 63 8.37 5.97 4.99
CA LEU A 63 8.26 5.13 6.18
C LEU A 63 8.24 5.94 7.47
N ALA A 64 9.08 6.97 7.59
CA ALA A 64 9.19 7.77 8.81
C ALA A 64 7.90 8.54 9.20
N GLU A 65 7.02 8.80 8.24
CA GLU A 65 5.71 9.44 8.46
C GLU A 65 4.58 8.40 8.63
N SER A 66 4.91 7.11 8.56
CA SER A 66 3.93 6.03 8.56
C SER A 66 3.85 5.33 9.91
N ASP A 67 2.69 4.75 10.19
CA ASP A 67 2.45 3.95 11.40
C ASP A 67 3.01 2.53 11.29
N TYR A 68 3.63 2.16 10.15
CA TYR A 68 4.21 0.84 9.94
C TYR A 68 5.59 0.73 10.59
N LEU A 69 5.84 -0.42 11.20
CA LEU A 69 7.14 -0.75 11.76
C LEU A 69 8.07 -1.32 10.67
N ASP A 70 9.38 -1.10 10.77
CA ASP A 70 10.38 -1.63 9.82
C ASP A 70 10.22 -3.15 9.62
N GLN A 71 9.96 -3.88 10.70
CA GLN A 71 9.77 -5.32 10.70
C GLN A 71 8.53 -5.77 9.91
N GLU A 72 7.48 -4.95 9.83
CA GLU A 72 6.31 -5.27 9.01
C GLU A 72 6.59 -5.12 7.52
N ILE A 73 7.53 -4.24 7.16
CA ILE A 73 7.90 -3.92 5.77
C ILE A 73 8.84 -4.95 5.19
N GLU A 74 9.66 -5.61 6.03
CA GLU A 74 10.50 -6.72 5.57
C GLU A 74 9.68 -7.85 4.93
N ASP A 75 8.44 -8.06 5.39
CA ASP A 75 7.51 -9.04 4.85
C ASP A 75 6.73 -8.53 3.61
N TRP A 76 6.89 -7.27 3.23
CA TRP A 76 6.17 -6.71 2.09
C TRP A 76 6.76 -7.15 0.76
N ASP A 77 5.87 -7.35 -0.21
CA ASP A 77 6.26 -7.84 -1.52
C ASP A 77 7.01 -6.73 -2.29
N PRO A 78 8.31 -6.89 -2.59
CA PRO A 78 9.14 -5.87 -3.24
C PRO A 78 8.72 -5.62 -4.70
N ALA A 79 7.79 -6.40 -5.25
CA ALA A 79 7.17 -6.15 -6.54
C ALA A 79 6.15 -4.99 -6.49
N TYR A 80 5.75 -4.52 -5.31
CA TYR A 80 4.82 -3.39 -5.16
C TYR A 80 5.50 -2.15 -4.60
N ILE A 81 4.89 -1.01 -4.88
CA ILE A 81 5.27 0.30 -4.37
C ILE A 81 4.31 0.65 -3.23
N TYR A 82 4.85 0.94 -2.06
CA TYR A 82 4.07 1.26 -0.86
C TYR A 82 4.20 2.73 -0.45
N PHE A 83 5.37 3.32 -0.70
CA PHE A 83 5.71 4.69 -0.33
C PHE A 83 6.06 5.52 -1.57
N LYS A 84 5.96 6.84 -1.46
CA LYS A 84 6.29 7.77 -2.55
C LYS A 84 7.79 8.06 -2.69
N ASP A 85 8.56 7.78 -1.65
CA ASP A 85 10.03 7.88 -1.67
C ASP A 85 10.68 6.78 -2.52
N ASP A 86 9.95 5.70 -2.83
CA ASP A 86 10.39 4.67 -3.77
C ASP A 86 10.69 5.31 -5.15
N PRO A 87 11.89 5.13 -5.72
CA PRO A 87 12.25 5.71 -7.01
C PRO A 87 11.33 5.27 -8.16
N ARG A 88 10.75 4.07 -8.07
CA ARG A 88 9.79 3.54 -9.06
C ARG A 88 8.48 4.29 -9.02
N TRP A 89 8.08 4.85 -7.86
CA TRP A 89 6.87 5.65 -7.73
C TRP A 89 6.92 6.87 -8.64
N ARG A 90 8.04 7.62 -8.57
CA ARG A 90 8.20 8.86 -9.34
C ARG A 90 8.13 8.59 -10.84
N GLN A 91 8.88 7.58 -11.31
CA GLN A 91 8.89 7.19 -12.71
C GLN A 91 7.48 6.82 -13.21
N LEU A 92 6.75 6.00 -12.44
CA LEU A 92 5.40 5.59 -12.77
C LEU A 92 4.42 6.79 -12.76
N TYR A 93 4.53 7.66 -11.76
CA TYR A 93 3.66 8.82 -11.63
C TYR A 93 3.81 9.80 -12.79
N ASP A 94 5.05 10.08 -13.20
CA ASP A 94 5.36 10.95 -14.33
C ASP A 94 4.80 10.36 -15.65
N GLN A 95 4.92 9.04 -15.85
CA GLN A 95 4.32 8.36 -17.00
C GLN A 95 2.79 8.46 -17.01
N ILE A 96 2.13 8.30 -15.86
CA ILE A 96 0.68 8.47 -15.75
C ILE A 96 0.27 9.91 -16.09
N LEU A 97 1.02 10.91 -15.61
CA LEU A 97 0.76 12.32 -15.91
C LEU A 97 0.94 12.62 -17.40
N ALA A 98 2.02 12.12 -18.01
CA ALA A 98 2.28 12.30 -19.44
C ALA A 98 1.16 11.73 -20.32
N ARG A 99 0.49 10.66 -19.89
CA ARG A 99 -0.66 10.06 -20.59
C ARG A 99 -2.00 10.74 -20.32
N LEU A 100 -2.09 11.55 -19.26
CA LEU A 100 -3.30 12.29 -18.90
C LEU A 100 -3.32 13.72 -19.44
N ALA A 101 -2.15 14.29 -19.72
CA ALA A 101 -1.96 15.59 -20.39
C ALA A 101 -2.45 15.55 -21.85
#